data_AF-A0A427AGU6-F1
#
_entry.id   AF-A0A427AGU6-F1
#
_cell.length_a   1.000
_cell.length_b   1.000
_cell.length_c   1.000
_cell.angle_alpha   90.00
_cell.angle_beta   90.00
_cell.angle_gamma   90.00
#
_symmetry.space_group_name_H-M   'P 1'
#
loop_
_entity.id
_entity.type
_entity.pdbx_description
1 polymer ?
#
loop_
_entity_poly.entity_id
_entity_poly.type
_entity_poly.pdbx_seq_one_letter_code
_entity_poly.pdbx_strand_id
1 'polypeptide(L)'
;MNPLTLVKRTQKINSTEAALGISDEASWHAKYKESAYIFIGGIPFDLTEGDLLAVFSQYGEVVDINLVRDKSTGKSKGFAFLAYEDQRSTILAVGNLF
;
A
#
# COMPACT_ATOMS: atom_id res chain seq x y z
N MET A 1 -1.04 -16.15 -9.94
CA MET A 1 -2.18 -15.30 -9.50
C MET A 1 -1.98 -13.93 -10.14
N ASN A 2 -2.98 -13.36 -10.81
CA ASN A 2 -2.80 -12.12 -11.58
C ASN A 2 -2.85 -10.89 -10.64
N PRO A 3 -1.85 -9.98 -10.64
CA PRO A 3 -1.84 -8.81 -9.77
C PRO A 3 -3.09 -7.91 -9.92
N LEU A 4 -3.63 -7.78 -11.14
CA LEU A 4 -4.86 -7.00 -11.38
C LEU A 4 -6.10 -7.62 -10.75
N THR A 5 -6.12 -8.95 -10.57
CA THR A 5 -7.23 -9.61 -9.86
C THR A 5 -7.18 -9.40 -8.35
N LEU A 6 -6.00 -9.11 -7.78
CA LEU A 6 -5.87 -8.80 -6.36
C LEU A 6 -6.42 -7.40 -6.05
N VAL A 7 -6.03 -6.40 -6.85
CA VAL A 7 -6.52 -5.01 -6.75
C VAL A 7 -8.05 -4.98 -6.81
N LYS A 8 -8.64 -5.60 -7.85
CA LYS A 8 -10.10 -5.70 -8.00
C LYS A 8 -10.80 -6.37 -6.81
N ARG A 9 -10.14 -7.33 -6.16
CA ARG A 9 -10.70 -8.02 -4.99
C ARG A 9 -10.72 -7.09 -3.77
N THR A 10 -9.64 -6.35 -3.53
CA THR A 10 -9.57 -5.38 -2.43
C THR A 10 -10.61 -4.27 -2.61
N GLN A 11 -10.71 -3.68 -3.80
CA GLN A 11 -11.73 -2.67 -4.11
C GLN A 11 -13.15 -3.17 -3.83
N LYS A 12 -13.43 -4.43 -4.23
CA LYS A 12 -14.74 -5.05 -3.99
C LYS A 12 -15.02 -5.21 -2.49
N ILE A 13 -14.04 -5.65 -1.70
CA ILE A 13 -14.19 -5.78 -0.25
C ILE A 13 -14.45 -4.41 0.37
N ASN A 14 -13.63 -3.40 0.06
CA ASN A 14 -13.80 -2.04 0.58
C ASN A 14 -15.18 -1.46 0.24
N SER A 15 -15.66 -1.64 -1.01
CA SER A 15 -16.99 -1.18 -1.42
C SER A 15 -18.13 -1.88 -0.68
N THR A 16 -17.94 -3.16 -0.33
CA THR A 16 -18.95 -3.96 0.38
C THR A 16 -19.00 -3.55 1.85
N GLU A 17 -17.85 -3.37 2.50
CA GLU A 17 -17.77 -2.90 3.89
C GLU A 17 -18.38 -1.50 4.03
N ALA A 18 -18.08 -0.59 3.09
CA ALA A 18 -18.68 0.74 3.05
C ALA A 18 -20.21 0.69 2.87
N ALA A 19 -20.72 -0.18 1.99
CA ALA A 19 -22.17 -0.33 1.77
C ALA A 19 -22.90 -0.92 2.99
N LEU A 20 -22.22 -1.76 3.77
CA LEU A 20 -22.76 -2.38 4.98
C LEU A 20 -22.56 -1.53 6.24
N GLY A 21 -21.83 -0.41 6.14
CA GLY A 21 -21.53 0.46 7.28
C GLY A 21 -20.69 -0.22 8.36
N ILE A 22 -19.77 -1.10 7.95
CA ILE A 22 -18.88 -1.80 8.89
C ILE A 22 -17.90 -0.80 9.50
N SER A 23 -17.70 -0.85 10.82
CA SER A 23 -16.75 0.03 11.52
C SER A 23 -15.30 -0.41 11.28
N ASP A 24 -14.36 0.49 11.52
CA ASP A 24 -12.93 0.25 11.30
C ASP A 24 -12.42 -0.96 12.11
N GLU A 25 -12.95 -1.19 13.32
CA GLU A 25 -12.58 -2.32 14.18
C GLU A 25 -13.08 -3.68 13.66
N ALA A 26 -14.16 -3.67 12.88
CA ALA A 26 -14.75 -4.86 12.27
C ALA A 26 -14.34 -5.04 10.79
N SER A 27 -13.66 -4.06 10.21
CA SER A 27 -13.11 -4.12 8.86
C SER A 27 -11.97 -5.13 8.74
N TRP A 28 -11.68 -5.56 7.52
CA TRP A 28 -10.51 -6.41 7.27
C TRP A 28 -9.17 -5.74 7.64
N HIS A 29 -9.13 -4.40 7.75
CA HIS A 29 -7.94 -3.64 8.17
C HIS A 29 -7.56 -3.94 9.62
N ALA A 30 -8.51 -4.33 10.48
CA ALA A 30 -8.24 -4.68 11.89
C ALA A 30 -7.21 -5.81 12.03
N LYS A 31 -7.09 -6.69 11.02
CA LYS A 31 -6.07 -7.74 10.97
C LYS A 31 -4.64 -7.18 10.93
N TYR A 32 -4.45 -5.99 10.39
CA TYR A 32 -3.15 -5.34 10.20
C TYR A 32 -2.89 -4.22 11.21
N LYS A 33 -3.68 -4.13 12.28
CA LYS A 33 -3.59 -3.05 13.28
C LYS A 33 -2.22 -2.88 13.95
N GLU A 34 -1.42 -3.94 13.97
CA GLU A 34 -0.10 -3.97 14.62
C GLU A 34 1.06 -3.66 13.65
N SER A 35 0.76 -3.31 12.40
CA SER A 35 1.76 -3.02 11.37
C SER A 35 1.42 -1.75 10.59
N ALA A 36 2.35 -0.81 10.56
CA ALA A 36 2.26 0.40 9.73
C ALA A 36 2.95 0.23 8.36
N TYR A 37 3.30 -1.00 7.97
CA TYR A 37 3.90 -1.31 6.67
C TYR A 37 2.85 -1.65 5.61
N ILE A 38 3.02 -1.10 4.41
CA ILE A 38 2.30 -1.47 3.18
C ILE A 38 3.24 -2.08 2.16
N PHE A 39 2.69 -2.99 1.35
CA PHE A 39 3.35 -3.53 0.16
C PHE A 39 2.79 -2.83 -1.08
N ILE A 40 3.69 -2.33 -1.93
CA ILE A 40 3.35 -1.66 -3.18
C ILE A 40 3.95 -2.50 -4.30
N GLY A 41 3.11 -2.98 -5.23
CA GLY A 41 3.55 -3.80 -6.34
C GLY A 41 3.01 -3.30 -7.68
N GLY A 42 3.65 -3.67 -8.78
CA GLY A 42 3.30 -3.18 -10.12
C GLY A 42 3.86 -1.79 -10.42
N ILE A 43 4.96 -1.43 -9.75
CA ILE A 43 5.64 -0.15 -9.91
C ILE A 43 6.39 -0.18 -11.25
N PRO A 44 6.21 0.81 -12.14
CA PRO A 44 7.04 0.97 -13.33
C PRO A 44 8.54 1.04 -12.98
N PHE A 45 9.38 0.43 -13.81
CA PHE A 45 10.81 0.27 -13.52
C PHE A 45 11.62 1.57 -13.53
N ASP A 46 11.06 2.62 -14.09
CA ASP A 46 11.58 3.98 -14.20
C ASP A 46 11.30 4.83 -12.95
N LEU A 47 10.36 4.44 -12.08
CA LEU A 47 10.07 5.17 -10.85
C LEU A 47 11.12 4.93 -9.76
N THR A 48 11.36 5.98 -8.99
CA THR A 48 12.30 6.01 -7.87
C THR A 48 11.59 6.03 -6.52
N GLU A 49 12.37 5.84 -5.46
CA GLU A 49 11.92 6.01 -4.07
C GLU A 49 11.34 7.42 -3.83
N GLY A 50 11.91 8.45 -4.48
CA GLY A 50 11.44 9.83 -4.35
C GLY A 50 10.07 10.05 -5.00
N ASP A 51 9.80 9.40 -6.13
CA ASP A 51 8.49 9.46 -6.80
C ASP A 51 7.42 8.78 -5.95
N LEU A 52 7.76 7.63 -5.37
CA LEU A 52 6.89 6.93 -4.44
C LEU A 52 6.61 7.80 -3.21
N LEU A 53 7.65 8.38 -2.60
CA LEU A 53 7.48 9.27 -1.45
C LEU A 53 6.52 10.42 -1.78
N ALA A 54 6.71 11.10 -2.91
CA ALA A 54 5.85 12.21 -3.33
C ALA A 54 4.36 11.81 -3.44
N VAL A 55 4.07 10.59 -3.90
CA VAL A 55 2.70 10.08 -4.01
C VAL A 55 2.16 9.63 -2.65
N PHE A 56 2.94 8.90 -1.86
CA PHE A 56 2.45 8.26 -0.64
C PHE A 56 2.40 9.22 0.56
N SER A 57 3.23 10.28 0.58
CA SER A 57 3.20 11.31 1.63
C SER A 57 1.86 12.05 1.76
N GLN A 58 0.96 11.98 0.77
CA GLN A 58 -0.37 12.57 0.88
C GLN A 58 -1.28 11.88 1.91
N TYR A 59 -0.98 10.63 2.29
CA TYR A 59 -1.78 9.83 3.23
C TYR A 59 -1.21 9.81 4.65
N GLY A 60 0.00 10.31 4.84
CA GLY A 60 0.67 10.39 6.14
C GLY A 60 2.18 10.53 6.04
N GLU A 61 2.80 10.69 7.20
CA GLU A 61 4.26 10.79 7.31
C GLU A 61 4.90 9.42 7.05
N VAL A 62 5.79 9.37 6.06
CA VAL A 62 6.51 8.16 5.66
C VAL A 62 7.82 8.10 6.44
N VAL A 63 7.98 7.05 7.26
CA VAL A 63 9.18 6.83 8.09
C VAL A 63 10.23 5.97 7.40
N ASP A 64 9.80 5.06 6.52
CA ASP A 64 10.72 4.17 5.79
C ASP A 64 10.18 3.84 4.41
N ILE A 65 11.07 3.79 3.42
CA ILE A 65 10.77 3.34 2.08
C ILE A 65 11.90 2.47 1.54
N ASN A 66 11.53 1.27 1.11
CA ASN A 66 12.44 0.28 0.56
C ASN A 66 11.94 -0.19 -0.80
N LEU A 67 12.38 0.49 -1.87
CA LEU A 67 12.18 0.04 -3.25
C LEU A 67 13.16 -1.09 -3.54
N VAL A 68 12.63 -2.29 -3.75
CA VAL A 68 13.48 -3.47 -3.88
C VAL A 68 14.12 -3.48 -5.26
N ARG A 69 15.45 -3.43 -5.26
CA ARG A 69 16.29 -3.48 -6.45
C ARG A 69 17.04 -4.81 -6.54
N ASP A 70 17.36 -5.21 -7.76
CA ASP A 70 18.25 -6.33 -8.01
C ASP A 70 19.67 -5.97 -7.59
N LYS A 71 20.31 -6.81 -6.77
CA LYS A 71 21.65 -6.52 -6.21
C LYS A 71 22.76 -6.48 -7.27
N SER A 72 22.57 -7.18 -8.39
CA SER A 72 23.59 -7.26 -9.44
C SER A 72 23.45 -6.14 -10.48
N THR A 73 22.20 -5.77 -10.83
CA THR A 73 21.93 -4.80 -11.88
C THR A 73 21.49 -3.42 -11.38
N GLY A 74 21.12 -3.30 -10.09
CA GLY A 74 20.57 -2.08 -9.49
C GLY A 74 19.15 -1.72 -9.96
N LYS A 75 18.58 -2.51 -10.88
CA LYS A 75 17.26 -2.25 -11.45
C LYS A 75 16.16 -2.57 -10.45
N SER A 76 15.11 -1.74 -10.46
CA SER A 76 13.90 -1.98 -9.66
C SER A 76 13.30 -3.35 -9.99
N LYS A 77 12.79 -4.06 -8.99
CA LYS A 77 12.00 -5.28 -9.16
C LYS A 77 10.50 -5.00 -9.33
N GLY A 78 10.11 -3.72 -9.37
CA GLY A 78 8.71 -3.30 -9.55
C GLY A 78 7.85 -3.43 -8.30
N PHE A 79 8.47 -3.50 -7.11
CA PHE A 79 7.77 -3.49 -5.83
C PHE A 79 8.58 -2.79 -4.73
N ALA A 80 7.88 -2.22 -3.76
CA ALA A 80 8.43 -1.51 -2.62
C ALA A 80 7.68 -1.86 -1.34
N PHE A 81 8.37 -1.71 -0.21
CA PHE A 81 7.76 -1.65 1.11
C PHE A 81 7.83 -0.23 1.61
N LEU A 82 6.74 0.25 2.20
CA LEU A 82 6.65 1.59 2.77
C LEU A 82 6.07 1.51 4.17
N ALA A 83 6.68 2.20 5.12
CA ALA A 83 6.18 2.35 6.48
C ALA A 83 5.70 3.78 6.72
N TYR A 84 4.52 3.89 7.33
CA TYR A 84 4.04 5.15 7.88
C TYR A 84 4.28 5.25 9.38
N GLU A 85 4.24 6.47 9.90
CA GLU A 85 4.30 6.73 11.34
C GLU A 85 3.06 6.17 12.05
N ASP A 86 1.89 6.27 11.42
CA ASP A 86 0.61 5.78 11.94
C ASP A 86 0.03 4.67 11.06
N GLN A 87 -0.50 3.63 11.69
CA GLN A 87 -1.27 2.58 11.04
C GLN A 87 -2.51 3.14 10.32
N ARG A 88 -3.12 4.23 10.80
CA ARG A 88 -4.23 4.89 10.11
C ARG A 88 -3.86 5.35 8.69
N SER A 89 -2.63 5.80 8.48
CA SER A 89 -2.15 6.19 7.15
C SER A 89 -2.07 5.00 6.19
N THR A 90 -1.80 3.79 6.70
CA THR A 90 -1.87 2.57 5.88
C THR A 90 -3.29 2.30 5.40
N ILE A 91 -4.30 2.50 6.26
CA ILE A 91 -5.71 2.29 5.91
C ILE A 91 -6.11 3.28 4.81
N LEU A 92 -5.75 4.55 4.96
CA LEU A 92 -6.03 5.58 3.96
C LEU A 92 -5.34 5.31 2.62
N ALA A 93 -4.05 4.94 2.64
CA ALA A 93 -3.31 4.63 1.42
C ALA A 93 -3.90 3.40 0.71
N VAL A 94 -4.23 2.34 1.46
CA VAL A 94 -4.82 1.11 0.92
C VAL A 94 -6.23 1.32 0.39
N GLY A 95 -7.03 2.17 1.04
CA GLY A 95 -8.41 2.45 0.63
C GLY A 95 -8.53 3.34 -0.61
N ASN A 96 -7.57 4.23 -0.84
CA ASN A 96 -7.65 5.24 -1.90
C ASN A 96 -6.82 4.93 -3.16
N LEU A 97 -5.68 4.25 -3.03
CA LEU A 97 -4.77 4.01 -4.16
C LEU A 97 -4.95 2.63 -4.84
N PHE A 98 -5.61 1.69 -4.18
CA PHE A 98 -5.74 0.31 -4.64
C PHE A 98 -7.19 -0.08 -4.80
#